data_AF-A0A2T0BIN9-F1
#
_entry.id   AF-A0A2T0BIN9-F1
#
_cell.length_a   1.000
_cell.length_b   1.000
_cell.length_c   1.000
_cell.angle_alpha   90.00
_cell.angle_beta   90.00
_cell.angle_gamma   90.00
#
_symmetry.space_group_name_H-M   'P 1'
#
loop_
_entity.id
_entity.type
_entity.pdbx_description
1 polymer ?
#
loop_
_entity_poly.entity_id
_entity_poly.type
_entity_poly.pdbx_seq_one_letter_code
_entity_poly.pdbx_strand_id
1 'polypeptide(L)'
;MKKLRNFLILFVIIVIAINIYQSIQKKDVDGETLYSNADVYNFLDDKWNRTNVNATATKLNNGSSANTCVYFIAEVLRKNNFNVPNETNNISQILTFLKAKGWEKQSNYEELKLGDICFTTDGDGDKNGVPTHTYIFMKWVEEGNYDYAYICDNQAKDYKGKVYHIRNIKVVDKANGYSKDAFAFYMKKI
;
A
#
# COMPACT_ATOMS: atom_id res chain seq x y z
N MET A 1 12.09 58.86 -5.51
CA MET A 1 12.53 57.82 -4.55
C MET A 1 11.40 57.29 -3.65
N LYS A 2 10.65 58.11 -2.89
CA LYS A 2 9.54 57.63 -2.03
C LYS A 2 8.44 56.83 -2.78
N LYS A 3 8.03 57.27 -3.97
CA LYS A 3 7.02 56.56 -4.79
C LYS A 3 7.47 55.16 -5.23
N LEU A 4 8.73 55.02 -5.65
CA LEU A 4 9.32 53.73 -6.04
C LEU A 4 9.45 52.77 -4.84
N ARG A 5 9.84 53.30 -3.68
CA ARG A 5 9.89 52.53 -2.43
C ARG A 5 8.51 52.03 -2.01
N ASN A 6 7.49 52.88 -2.08
CA ASN A 6 6.12 52.49 -1.72
C ASN A 6 5.56 51.45 -2.70
N PHE A 7 5.90 51.57 -3.99
CA PHE A 7 5.54 50.56 -5.01
C PHE A 7 6.20 49.21 -4.73
N LEU A 8 7.50 49.19 -4.39
CA LEU A 8 8.22 47.97 -4.02
C LEU A 8 7.65 47.30 -2.77
N ILE A 9 7.31 48.08 -1.74
CA ILE A 9 6.69 47.55 -0.52
C ILE A 9 5.33 46.92 -0.84
N LEU A 10 4.51 47.60 -1.64
CA LEU A 10 3.20 47.08 -2.04
C LEU A 10 3.33 45.78 -2.86
N PHE A 11 4.29 45.72 -3.78
CA PHE A 11 4.58 44.52 -4.56
C PHE A 11 4.97 43.33 -3.68
N VAL A 12 5.85 43.55 -2.69
CA VAL A 12 6.26 42.50 -1.75
C VAL A 12 5.08 42.00 -0.92
N ILE A 13 4.21 42.88 -0.43
CA ILE A 13 3.01 42.49 0.33
C ILE A 13 2.08 41.64 -0.54
N ILE A 14 1.88 42.00 -1.81
CA ILE A 14 1.04 41.23 -2.75
C ILE A 14 1.64 39.84 -2.98
N VAL A 15 2.96 39.74 -3.19
CA VAL A 15 3.62 38.43 -3.37
C VAL A 15 3.47 37.56 -2.11
N ILE A 16 3.65 38.14 -0.92
CA ILE A 16 3.45 37.41 0.35
C ILE A 16 1.99 36.96 0.49
N ALA A 17 1.02 37.84 0.21
CA ALA A 17 -0.40 37.51 0.28
C ALA A 17 -0.80 36.40 -0.70
N ILE A 18 -0.25 36.41 -1.93
CA ILE A 18 -0.46 35.34 -2.91
C ILE A 18 0.12 34.01 -2.41
N ASN A 19 1.33 34.01 -1.84
CA ASN A 19 1.94 32.80 -1.29
C ASN A 19 1.14 32.24 -0.10
N ILE A 20 0.67 33.11 0.80
CA ILE A 20 -0.19 32.71 1.93
C ILE A 20 -1.50 32.15 1.41
N TYR A 21 -2.17 32.83 0.47
CA TYR A 21 -3.42 32.36 -0.13
C TYR A 21 -3.27 31.00 -0.81
N GLN A 22 -2.20 30.79 -1.60
CA GLN A 22 -1.88 29.49 -2.20
C GLN A 22 -1.64 28.41 -1.14
N SER A 23 -0.97 28.75 -0.02
CA SER A 23 -0.74 27.79 1.08
C SER A 23 -2.03 27.41 1.83
N ILE A 24 -3.00 28.33 1.92
CA ILE A 24 -4.31 28.10 2.53
C ILE A 24 -5.18 27.27 1.60
N GLN A 25 -5.24 27.59 0.29
CA GLN A 25 -5.94 26.78 -0.70
C GLN A 25 -5.37 25.36 -0.79
N LYS A 26 -4.04 25.20 -0.65
CA LYS A 26 -3.41 23.88 -0.59
C LYS A 26 -3.77 23.08 0.67
N LYS A 27 -4.17 23.75 1.75
CA LYS A 27 -4.67 23.11 2.99
C LYS A 27 -6.17 22.80 2.93
N ASP A 28 -6.97 23.62 2.27
CA ASP A 28 -8.44 23.50 2.25
C ASP A 28 -8.98 22.51 1.19
N VAL A 29 -8.14 22.03 0.28
CA VAL A 29 -8.50 20.96 -0.69
C VAL A 29 -8.22 19.54 -0.14
N ASP A 30 -7.52 19.41 0.99
CA ASP A 30 -7.00 18.12 1.51
C ASP A 30 -7.74 17.62 2.77
N GLY A 31 -9.07 17.46 2.66
CA GLY A 31 -9.88 16.77 3.68
C GLY A 31 -9.77 15.24 3.65
N GLU A 32 -9.32 14.69 2.52
CA GLU A 32 -8.76 13.34 2.39
C GLU A 32 -7.58 13.49 1.43
N THR A 33 -6.34 13.39 1.93
CA THR A 33 -5.18 13.31 1.03
C THR A 33 -5.42 12.13 0.09
N LEU A 34 -5.40 12.39 -1.22
CA LEU A 34 -5.86 11.43 -2.22
C LEU A 34 -4.97 10.18 -2.18
N TYR A 35 -5.49 9.08 -1.65
CA TYR A 35 -4.80 7.79 -1.70
C TYR A 35 -4.47 7.40 -3.15
N SER A 36 -3.24 6.94 -3.39
CA SER A 36 -2.78 6.46 -4.69
C SER A 36 -1.90 5.22 -4.54
N ASN A 37 -2.10 4.24 -5.43
CA ASN A 37 -1.26 3.04 -5.48
C ASN A 37 0.20 3.40 -5.84
N ALA A 38 0.41 4.47 -6.62
CA ALA A 38 1.75 4.96 -6.94
C ALA A 38 2.50 5.46 -5.69
N ASP A 39 1.80 6.11 -4.75
CA ASP A 39 2.40 6.56 -3.50
C ASP A 39 2.77 5.36 -2.62
N VAL A 40 1.89 4.36 -2.55
CA VAL A 40 2.19 3.08 -1.88
C VAL A 40 3.43 2.42 -2.46
N TYR A 41 3.53 2.33 -3.79
CA TYR A 41 4.71 1.79 -4.46
C TYR A 41 5.98 2.58 -4.12
N ASN A 42 5.96 3.90 -4.27
CA ASN A 42 7.10 4.77 -3.99
C ASN A 42 7.55 4.68 -2.53
N PHE A 43 6.58 4.66 -1.61
CA PHE A 43 6.83 4.48 -0.18
C PHE A 43 7.50 3.14 0.10
N LEU A 44 7.01 2.05 -0.50
CA LEU A 44 7.53 0.71 -0.32
C LEU A 44 8.79 0.41 -1.14
N ASP A 45 9.20 1.25 -2.08
CA ASP A 45 10.49 1.10 -2.78
C ASP A 45 11.67 1.40 -1.84
N ASP A 46 11.45 2.23 -0.83
CA ASP A 46 12.41 2.51 0.23
C ASP A 46 12.53 1.36 1.26
N LYS A 47 13.78 0.94 1.54
CA LYS A 47 14.05 -0.17 2.45
C LYS A 47 13.70 0.14 3.91
N TRP A 48 13.92 1.38 4.34
CA TRP A 48 13.64 1.80 5.70
C TRP A 48 12.13 1.75 5.98
N ASN A 49 11.33 2.28 5.06
CA ASN A 49 9.87 2.25 5.12
C ASN A 49 9.33 0.83 5.23
N ARG A 50 9.79 -0.09 4.36
CA ARG A 50 9.42 -1.52 4.43
C ARG A 50 9.72 -2.14 5.79
N THR A 51 10.91 -1.87 6.32
CA THR A 51 11.36 -2.41 7.61
C THR A 51 10.55 -1.83 8.76
N ASN A 52 10.27 -0.53 8.71
CA ASN A 52 9.49 0.18 9.72
C ASN A 52 8.03 -0.30 9.76
N VAL A 53 7.40 -0.49 8.60
CA VAL A 53 6.05 -1.06 8.50
C VAL A 53 6.04 -2.47 9.07
N ASN A 54 6.98 -3.33 8.67
CA ASN A 54 7.02 -4.70 9.16
C ASN A 54 7.19 -4.77 10.68
N ALA A 55 8.10 -3.97 11.24
CA ALA A 55 8.31 -3.89 12.69
C ALA A 55 7.07 -3.37 13.42
N THR A 56 6.41 -2.35 12.89
CA THR A 56 5.18 -1.78 13.46
C THR A 56 4.03 -2.78 13.41
N ALA A 57 3.85 -3.47 12.28
CA ALA A 57 2.85 -4.51 12.12
C ALA A 57 3.05 -5.67 13.10
N THR A 58 4.29 -6.16 13.26
CA THR A 58 4.63 -7.18 14.27
C THR A 58 4.31 -6.69 15.69
N LYS A 59 4.63 -5.42 16.01
CA LYS A 59 4.33 -4.84 17.32
C LYS A 59 2.83 -4.75 17.58
N LEU A 60 2.05 -4.26 16.61
CA LEU A 60 0.58 -4.19 16.70
C LEU A 60 -0.06 -5.57 16.88
N ASN A 61 0.61 -6.60 16.37
CA ASN A 61 0.19 -8.00 16.53
C ASN A 61 0.80 -8.70 17.75
N ASN A 62 1.31 -7.96 18.74
CA ASN A 62 1.94 -8.50 19.96
C ASN A 62 3.05 -9.53 19.69
N GLY A 63 3.78 -9.38 18.59
CA GLY A 63 4.84 -10.32 18.19
C GLY A 63 4.37 -11.61 17.53
N SER A 64 3.05 -11.86 17.43
CA SER A 64 2.51 -13.03 16.73
C SER A 64 2.81 -12.95 15.23
N SER A 65 2.97 -14.10 14.58
CA SER A 65 3.05 -14.19 13.11
C SER A 65 1.70 -14.44 12.43
N ALA A 66 0.68 -14.86 13.18
CA ALA A 66 -0.66 -15.09 12.65
C ALA A 66 -1.32 -13.75 12.29
N ASN A 67 -1.93 -13.65 11.11
CA ASN A 67 -2.58 -12.44 10.59
C ASN A 67 -1.71 -11.17 10.48
N THR A 68 -0.39 -11.26 10.64
CA THR A 68 0.50 -10.09 10.53
C THR A 68 0.48 -9.48 9.12
N CYS A 69 0.05 -10.22 8.11
CA CYS A 69 -0.18 -9.71 6.76
C CYS A 69 -1.19 -8.56 6.73
N VAL A 70 -2.26 -8.66 7.52
CA VAL A 70 -3.29 -7.62 7.58
C VAL A 70 -2.79 -6.39 8.33
N TYR A 71 -2.08 -6.58 9.45
CA TYR A 71 -1.41 -5.48 10.13
C TYR A 71 -0.40 -4.76 9.24
N PHE A 72 0.34 -5.50 8.41
CA PHE A 72 1.28 -4.94 7.45
C PHE A 72 0.57 -4.06 6.43
N ILE A 73 -0.44 -4.58 5.73
CA ILE A 73 -1.19 -3.80 4.73
C ILE A 73 -1.91 -2.60 5.37
N ALA A 74 -2.53 -2.78 6.53
CA ALA A 74 -3.17 -1.68 7.25
C ALA A 74 -2.19 -0.57 7.61
N GLU A 75 -0.95 -0.92 7.99
CA GLU A 75 0.09 0.05 8.28
C GLU A 75 0.64 0.73 7.02
N VAL A 76 0.82 -0.01 5.92
CA VAL A 76 1.14 0.60 4.61
C VAL A 76 0.10 1.65 4.25
N LEU A 77 -1.19 1.31 4.38
CA LEU A 77 -2.29 2.23 4.08
C LEU A 77 -2.27 3.46 4.99
N ARG A 78 -2.12 3.30 6.31
CA ARG A 78 -2.02 4.42 7.25
C ARG A 78 -0.84 5.35 6.94
N LYS A 79 0.30 4.80 6.51
CA LYS A 79 1.48 5.57 6.11
C LYS A 79 1.32 6.29 4.76
N ASN A 80 0.32 5.91 3.97
CA ASN A 80 -0.01 6.49 2.67
C ASN A 80 -1.38 7.18 2.70
N ASN A 81 -1.65 7.90 3.79
CA ASN A 81 -2.83 8.76 3.97
C ASN A 81 -4.19 8.06 3.88
N PHE A 82 -4.24 6.74 4.03
CA PHE A 82 -5.49 5.97 4.07
C PHE A 82 -5.71 5.40 5.47
N ASN A 83 -6.58 6.06 6.24
CA ASN A 83 -6.76 5.76 7.66
C ASN A 83 -7.51 4.44 7.90
N VAL A 84 -6.76 3.35 8.09
CA VAL A 84 -7.30 2.04 8.50
C VAL A 84 -7.30 1.93 10.04
N PRO A 85 -8.41 1.54 10.68
CA PRO A 85 -8.46 1.34 12.13
C PRO A 85 -7.42 0.33 12.63
N ASN A 86 -6.83 0.58 13.80
CA ASN A 86 -5.74 -0.24 14.37
C ASN A 86 -6.20 -1.66 14.74
N GLU A 87 -7.49 -1.84 14.98
CA GLU A 87 -8.14 -3.10 15.28
C GLU A 87 -8.35 -4.00 14.04
N THR A 88 -8.09 -3.49 12.83
CA THR A 88 -8.20 -4.28 11.59
C THR A 88 -7.06 -5.30 11.54
N ASN A 89 -7.38 -6.55 11.88
CA ASN A 89 -6.39 -7.58 12.18
C ASN A 89 -6.61 -8.91 11.48
N ASN A 90 -7.62 -9.03 10.61
CA ASN A 90 -7.85 -10.23 9.81
C ASN A 90 -8.42 -9.90 8.43
N ILE A 91 -8.38 -10.89 7.53
CA ILE A 91 -8.70 -10.73 6.12
C ILE A 91 -10.16 -10.27 5.93
N SER A 92 -11.09 -10.86 6.68
CA SER A 92 -12.52 -10.48 6.60
C SER A 92 -12.74 -9.02 6.98
N GLN A 93 -12.07 -8.52 8.02
CA GLN A 93 -12.16 -7.13 8.43
C GLN A 93 -11.59 -6.16 7.39
N ILE A 94 -10.38 -6.39 6.88
CA ILE A 94 -9.79 -5.48 5.88
C ILE A 94 -10.59 -5.48 4.58
N LEU A 95 -11.09 -6.64 4.12
CA LEU A 95 -11.95 -6.71 2.94
C LEU A 95 -13.25 -5.93 3.15
N THR A 96 -13.87 -6.05 4.32
CA THR A 96 -15.09 -5.31 4.67
C THR A 96 -14.83 -3.81 4.69
N PHE A 97 -13.71 -3.40 5.32
CA PHE A 97 -13.29 -2.01 5.40
C PHE A 97 -13.02 -1.39 4.01
N LEU A 98 -12.22 -2.06 3.16
CA LEU A 98 -11.90 -1.57 1.82
C LEU A 98 -13.16 -1.44 0.96
N LYS A 99 -14.05 -2.44 0.98
CA LYS A 99 -15.34 -2.38 0.27
C LYS A 99 -16.20 -1.22 0.74
N ALA A 100 -16.32 -1.02 2.06
CA ALA A 100 -17.06 0.11 2.62
C ALA A 100 -16.47 1.48 2.25
N LYS A 101 -15.18 1.51 1.89
CA LYS A 101 -14.47 2.70 1.39
C LYS A 101 -14.43 2.80 -0.15
N GLY A 102 -15.28 2.04 -0.84
CA GLY A 102 -15.45 2.13 -2.30
C GLY A 102 -14.37 1.43 -3.11
N TRP A 103 -13.58 0.55 -2.51
CA TRP A 103 -12.62 -0.25 -3.26
C TRP A 103 -13.31 -1.39 -3.98
N GLU A 104 -12.86 -1.66 -5.21
CA GLU A 104 -13.42 -2.71 -6.05
C GLU A 104 -12.49 -3.91 -6.17
N LYS A 105 -13.09 -5.10 -6.18
CA LYS A 105 -12.41 -6.37 -6.42
C LYS A 105 -12.22 -6.57 -7.92
N GLN A 106 -11.02 -6.96 -8.32
CA GLN A 106 -10.63 -7.26 -9.69
C GLN A 106 -9.85 -8.59 -9.71
N SER A 107 -10.05 -9.43 -10.73
CA SER A 107 -9.50 -10.80 -10.73
C SER A 107 -8.50 -11.08 -11.85
N ASN A 108 -8.34 -10.17 -12.82
CA ASN A 108 -7.36 -10.32 -13.89
C ASN A 108 -5.98 -9.85 -13.40
N TYR A 109 -5.10 -10.78 -13.04
CA TYR A 109 -3.76 -10.41 -12.56
C TYR A 109 -2.91 -9.72 -13.63
N GLU A 110 -3.17 -9.95 -14.92
CA GLU A 110 -2.42 -9.28 -16.00
C GLU A 110 -2.64 -7.75 -16.01
N GLU A 111 -3.70 -7.28 -15.36
CA GLU A 111 -4.02 -5.86 -15.19
C GLU A 111 -3.44 -5.23 -13.91
N LEU A 112 -2.67 -6.00 -13.12
CA LEU A 112 -2.05 -5.49 -11.90
C LEU A 112 -1.19 -4.26 -12.17
N LYS A 113 -1.36 -3.26 -11.32
CA LYS A 113 -0.58 -2.02 -11.31
C LYS A 113 0.25 -1.93 -10.04
N LEU A 114 1.35 -1.20 -10.14
CA LEU A 114 2.27 -0.94 -9.02
C LEU A 114 1.47 -0.44 -7.80
N GLY A 115 1.66 -1.08 -6.65
CA GLY A 115 0.98 -0.72 -5.40
C GLY A 115 -0.38 -1.37 -5.17
N ASP A 116 -0.89 -2.18 -6.10
CA ASP A 116 -2.15 -2.91 -5.92
C ASP A 116 -2.10 -3.87 -4.72
N ILE A 117 -3.18 -3.89 -3.94
CA ILE A 117 -3.34 -4.83 -2.82
C ILE A 117 -3.89 -6.14 -3.34
N CYS A 118 -3.09 -7.20 -3.23
CA CYS A 118 -3.42 -8.53 -3.72
C CYS A 118 -3.83 -9.45 -2.57
N PHE A 119 -4.64 -10.44 -2.91
CA PHE A 119 -5.15 -11.48 -2.01
C PHE A 119 -4.99 -12.85 -2.68
N THR A 120 -4.57 -13.83 -1.89
CA THR A 120 -4.39 -15.21 -2.37
C THR A 120 -5.69 -16.00 -2.38
N THR A 121 -5.66 -17.21 -2.90
CA THR A 121 -6.71 -18.22 -2.67
C THR A 121 -6.80 -18.56 -1.19
N ASP A 122 -7.84 -19.31 -0.82
CA ASP A 122 -7.85 -20.00 0.46
C ASP A 122 -6.84 -21.17 0.49
N GLY A 123 -6.81 -21.90 1.61
CA GLY A 123 -5.89 -23.02 1.83
C GLY A 123 -6.16 -24.26 0.97
N ASP A 124 -7.34 -24.35 0.36
CA ASP A 124 -7.72 -25.43 -0.56
C ASP A 124 -7.56 -25.02 -2.04
N GLY A 125 -7.14 -23.77 -2.29
CA GLY A 125 -6.93 -23.23 -3.63
C GLY A 125 -8.18 -22.60 -4.26
N ASP A 126 -9.26 -22.39 -3.51
CA ASP A 126 -10.46 -21.70 -4.01
C ASP A 126 -10.23 -20.18 -4.06
N LYS A 127 -10.52 -19.60 -5.23
CA LYS A 127 -10.46 -18.14 -5.48
C LYS A 127 -11.65 -17.38 -4.87
N ASN A 128 -12.69 -18.10 -4.47
CA ASN A 128 -13.89 -17.55 -3.84
C ASN A 128 -13.89 -17.74 -2.31
N GLY A 129 -12.98 -18.55 -1.78
CA GLY A 129 -12.78 -18.74 -0.34
C GLY A 129 -12.18 -17.51 0.35
N VAL A 130 -11.92 -17.65 1.66
CA VAL A 130 -11.27 -16.61 2.45
C VAL A 130 -9.76 -16.66 2.19
N PRO A 131 -9.16 -15.59 1.63
CA PRO A 131 -7.73 -15.56 1.35
C PRO A 131 -6.88 -15.90 2.57
N THR A 132 -5.86 -16.72 2.37
CA THR A 132 -4.87 -17.03 3.43
C THR A 132 -3.90 -15.88 3.66
N HIS A 133 -3.68 -15.03 2.66
CA HIS A 133 -2.63 -14.01 2.67
C HIS A 133 -2.98 -12.79 1.83
N THR A 134 -2.33 -11.67 2.14
CA THR A 134 -2.40 -10.42 1.39
C THR A 134 -1.03 -9.77 1.27
N TYR A 135 -0.76 -9.11 0.15
CA TYR A 135 0.54 -8.50 -0.18
C TYR A 135 0.35 -7.31 -1.12
N ILE A 136 1.38 -6.46 -1.23
CA ILE A 136 1.42 -5.39 -2.25
C ILE A 136 2.17 -5.89 -3.47
N PHE A 137 1.56 -5.77 -4.65
CA PHE A 137 2.24 -5.99 -5.91
C PHE A 137 3.20 -4.82 -6.20
N MET A 138 4.48 -5.11 -6.38
CA MET A 138 5.49 -4.08 -6.67
C MET A 138 5.71 -3.93 -8.16
N LYS A 139 5.99 -5.03 -8.88
CA LYS A 139 6.14 -5.07 -10.35
C LYS A 139 6.34 -6.51 -10.82
N TRP A 140 6.15 -6.75 -12.11
CA TRP A 140 6.55 -8.00 -12.77
C TRP A 140 8.07 -8.16 -12.80
N VAL A 141 8.56 -9.40 -12.69
CA VAL A 141 9.99 -9.69 -12.81
C VAL A 141 10.47 -9.53 -14.25
N GLU A 142 9.65 -9.99 -15.19
CA GLU A 142 9.90 -9.94 -16.63
C GLU A 142 8.66 -9.39 -17.33
N GLU A 143 8.84 -8.44 -18.24
CA GLU A 143 7.75 -7.81 -18.98
C GLU A 143 7.06 -8.83 -19.89
N GLY A 144 5.72 -8.87 -19.87
CA GLY A 144 4.93 -9.85 -20.60
C GLY A 144 4.90 -11.25 -19.99
N ASN A 145 5.61 -11.49 -18.88
CA ASN A 145 5.56 -12.73 -18.12
C ASN A 145 4.90 -12.51 -16.75
N TYR A 146 3.74 -13.14 -16.58
CA TYR A 146 2.87 -12.95 -15.42
C TYR A 146 2.97 -14.05 -14.36
N ASP A 147 4.01 -14.89 -14.43
CA ASP A 147 4.21 -15.94 -13.44
C ASP A 147 4.85 -15.37 -12.16
N TYR A 148 5.89 -14.54 -12.30
CA TYR A 148 6.69 -14.04 -11.18
C TYR A 148 6.61 -12.53 -11.00
N ALA A 149 6.33 -12.12 -9.77
CA ALA A 149 6.27 -10.72 -9.38
C ALA A 149 7.22 -10.43 -8.21
N TYR A 150 7.74 -9.21 -8.19
CA TYR A 150 8.23 -8.60 -6.96
C TYR A 150 7.03 -8.15 -6.11
N ILE A 151 7.03 -8.54 -4.84
CA ILE A 151 5.97 -8.22 -3.88
C ILE A 151 6.55 -7.70 -2.57
N CYS A 152 5.75 -6.96 -1.81
CA CYS A 152 6.04 -6.59 -0.42
C CYS A 152 5.00 -7.17 0.53
N ASP A 153 5.46 -7.92 1.54
CA ASP A 153 4.61 -8.44 2.62
C ASP A 153 5.39 -8.76 3.92
N ASN A 154 4.69 -9.30 4.92
CA ASN A 154 5.25 -9.65 6.22
C ASN A 154 5.94 -11.05 6.29
N GLN A 155 6.00 -11.82 5.20
CA GLN A 155 6.56 -13.18 5.17
C GLN A 155 8.10 -13.20 5.07
N ALA A 156 8.77 -12.12 5.49
CA ALA A 156 10.22 -11.95 5.41
C ALA A 156 11.02 -13.16 5.95
N LYS A 157 10.53 -13.85 6.98
CA LYS A 157 11.16 -15.06 7.55
C LYS A 157 11.31 -16.20 6.54
N ASP A 158 10.41 -16.30 5.56
CA ASP A 158 10.44 -17.32 4.51
C ASP A 158 11.36 -16.93 3.35
N TYR A 159 11.78 -15.65 3.31
CA TYR A 159 12.58 -15.05 2.25
C TYR A 159 13.88 -14.43 2.76
N LYS A 160 14.57 -15.10 3.70
CA LYS A 160 15.89 -14.67 4.23
C LYS A 160 15.87 -13.26 4.81
N GLY A 161 14.79 -12.89 5.50
CA GLY A 161 14.59 -11.59 6.12
C GLY A 161 14.13 -10.48 5.17
N LYS A 162 13.72 -10.81 3.94
CA LYS A 162 13.32 -9.82 2.93
C LYS A 162 11.81 -9.62 2.86
N VAL A 163 11.35 -8.44 3.27
CA VAL A 163 9.96 -7.96 3.07
C VAL A 163 9.64 -7.79 1.58
N TYR A 164 10.61 -7.30 0.80
CA TYR A 164 10.54 -7.19 -0.66
C TYR A 164 11.22 -8.41 -1.29
N HIS A 165 10.47 -9.26 -1.99
CA HIS A 165 10.99 -10.48 -2.58
C HIS A 165 10.22 -10.90 -3.83
N ILE A 166 10.73 -11.89 -4.55
CA ILE A 166 10.11 -12.48 -5.74
C ILE A 166 9.23 -13.65 -5.31
N ARG A 167 8.06 -13.79 -5.94
CA ARG A 167 7.14 -14.90 -5.73
C ARG A 167 6.48 -15.28 -7.06
N ASN A 168 6.25 -16.58 -7.29
CA ASN A 168 5.29 -17.01 -8.31
C ASN A 168 3.88 -16.72 -7.80
N ILE A 169 3.14 -15.83 -8.46
CA ILE A 169 1.80 -15.46 -8.01
C ILE A 169 0.72 -16.27 -8.72
N LYS A 170 1.02 -16.90 -9.86
CA LYS A 170 0.03 -17.57 -10.70
C LYS A 170 -0.39 -18.93 -10.17
N VAL A 171 0.55 -19.68 -9.58
CA VAL A 171 0.34 -21.03 -9.08
C VAL A 171 0.78 -21.17 -7.64
N VAL A 172 0.38 -22.27 -6.99
CA VAL A 172 0.91 -22.64 -5.68
C VAL A 172 2.40 -22.96 -5.84
N ASP A 173 3.23 -22.30 -5.03
CA ASP A 173 4.70 -22.43 -5.07
C ASP A 173 5.26 -22.70 -3.66
N LYS A 174 6.58 -22.88 -3.55
CA LYS A 174 7.29 -23.03 -2.27
C LYS A 174 8.41 -22.01 -2.12
N ALA A 175 8.47 -21.37 -0.96
CA ALA A 175 9.60 -20.55 -0.54
C ALA A 175 10.17 -21.09 0.77
N ASN A 176 11.45 -21.46 0.76
CA ASN A 176 12.16 -22.02 1.92
C ASN A 176 11.40 -23.18 2.61
N GLY A 177 10.77 -24.05 1.82
CA GLY A 177 10.01 -25.20 2.31
C GLY A 177 8.55 -24.91 2.69
N TYR A 178 8.12 -23.64 2.71
CA TYR A 178 6.74 -23.24 3.03
C TYR A 178 5.91 -23.05 1.75
N SER A 179 4.67 -23.57 1.76
CA SER A 179 3.70 -23.37 0.68
C SER A 179 3.32 -21.90 0.54
N LYS A 180 3.04 -21.48 -0.70
CA LYS A 180 2.65 -20.13 -1.10
C LYS A 180 1.45 -20.22 -2.02
N ASP A 181 0.28 -19.88 -1.50
CA ASP A 181 -0.98 -19.95 -2.23
C ASP A 181 -1.02 -19.03 -3.45
N ALA A 182 -1.76 -19.41 -4.48
CA ALA A 182 -1.84 -18.63 -5.72
C ALA A 182 -2.61 -17.32 -5.50
N PHE A 183 -2.45 -16.38 -6.42
CA PHE A 183 -3.27 -15.18 -6.51
C PHE A 183 -4.74 -15.53 -6.78
N ALA A 184 -5.65 -14.83 -6.10
CA ALA A 184 -7.08 -14.90 -6.35
C ALA A 184 -7.62 -13.60 -6.96
N PHE A 185 -7.34 -12.45 -6.32
CA PHE A 185 -7.83 -11.15 -6.75
C PHE A 185 -6.99 -10.01 -6.16
N TYR A 186 -7.19 -8.81 -6.68
CA TYR A 186 -6.70 -7.56 -6.10
C TYR A 186 -7.85 -6.60 -5.82
N MET A 187 -7.60 -5.63 -4.96
CA MET A 187 -8.51 -4.51 -4.74
C MET A 187 -7.81 -3.20 -5.08
N LYS A 188 -8.54 -2.30 -5.75
CA LYS A 188 -8.09 -0.93 -6.04
C LYS A 188 -9.17 0.08 -5.67
N LYS A 189 -8.75 1.26 -5.23
CA LYS A 189 -9.63 2.43 -5.08
C LYS A 189 -9.87 3.01 -6.47
N ILE A 190 -11.14 3.25 -6.83
CA ILE A 190 -11.54 3.89 -8.10
C ILE A 190 -11.73 5.38 -7.88
#